data_AF-A0A0R2DFU2-F1
#
_entry.id   AF-A0A0R2DFU2-F1
#
_cell.length_a   1.000
_cell.length_b   1.000
_cell.length_c   1.000
_cell.angle_alpha   90.00
_cell.angle_beta   90.00
_cell.angle_gamma   90.00
#
_symmetry.space_group_name_H-M   'P 1'
#
loop_
_entity.id
_entity.type
_entity.pdbx_description
1 polymer ?
#
loop_
_entity_poly.entity_id
_entity_poly.type
_entity_poly.pdbx_seq_one_letter_code
_entity_poly.pdbx_strand_id
1 'polypeptide(L)'
;MKKWVWVVATIVVALLIGGYAYSNHHATAKEYQAAMANGRTAIKGKHYTQAESYFQNALKRKLNDPTAQTYLTQTQRFVSAENSMEARKFTSAEEHYQTVKDTKKGSKVLVSRATSQYKLVKGVVANVKQFKTILSKAQGENKALNYGQSNTTLDELFNNDKFRQTYYKDLYDQALALRKANNAGQTSSVTAAASSTSSSSDTSSSSASLTPAEQSAAKNYKGSNEYTVTQSQKELNGKTITDAQIASARQTINAAGGQSDAMSDQDVRVAMQTASKKKLSLTKYTQQYLK
;
A
#
# COMPACT_ATOMS: atom_id res chain seq x y z
N MET A 1 24.00 -16.51 21.31
CA MET A 1 24.41 -16.09 19.96
C MET A 1 23.46 -16.68 18.94
N LYS A 2 22.51 -15.89 18.42
CA LYS A 2 21.46 -16.40 17.50
C LYS A 2 21.82 -16.02 16.07
N LYS A 3 22.15 -17.02 15.25
CA LYS A 3 22.34 -16.88 13.80
C LYS A 3 20.96 -16.76 13.15
N TRP A 4 20.64 -15.59 12.61
CA TRP A 4 19.41 -15.39 11.84
C TRP A 4 19.71 -15.71 10.37
N VAL A 5 19.22 -16.87 9.94
CA VAL A 5 19.25 -17.35 8.56
C VAL A 5 18.17 -16.59 7.77
N TRP A 6 18.58 -15.63 6.96
CA TRP A 6 17.73 -15.06 5.90
C TRP A 6 17.85 -15.94 4.65
N VAL A 7 17.03 -16.97 4.55
CA VAL A 7 16.88 -17.80 3.34
C VAL A 7 15.42 -17.78 2.92
N VAL A 8 14.98 -16.73 2.22
CA VAL A 8 13.83 -16.77 1.30
C VAL A 8 13.97 -15.65 0.26
N ALA A 9 14.91 -15.77 -0.70
CA ALA A 9 14.90 -14.94 -1.91
C ALA A 9 15.75 -15.52 -3.07
N THR A 10 16.00 -16.84 -3.10
CA THR A 10 16.90 -17.47 -4.09
C THR A 10 16.28 -18.60 -4.92
N ILE A 11 15.02 -19.00 -4.69
CA ILE A 11 14.45 -20.23 -5.29
C ILE A 11 13.30 -19.95 -6.28
N VAL A 12 13.46 -18.96 -7.18
CA VAL A 12 12.52 -18.83 -8.32
C VAL A 12 13.23 -18.78 -9.68
N VAL A 13 14.56 -18.64 -9.73
CA VAL A 13 15.30 -18.56 -11.01
C VAL A 13 15.74 -19.95 -11.52
N ALA A 14 15.70 -21.00 -10.70
CA ALA A 14 16.23 -22.32 -11.06
C ALA A 14 15.28 -23.23 -11.87
N LEU A 15 14.01 -22.88 -12.07
CA LEU A 15 13.01 -23.77 -12.71
C LEU A 15 12.56 -23.35 -14.13
N LEU A 16 13.36 -22.53 -14.83
CA LEU A 16 13.14 -22.25 -16.27
C LEU A 16 14.35 -22.68 -17.11
N ILE A 17 14.91 -23.85 -16.80
CA ILE A 17 15.85 -24.55 -17.68
C ILE A 17 15.02 -25.47 -18.57
N GLY A 18 14.66 -24.99 -19.75
CA GLY A 18 14.06 -25.79 -20.80
C GLY A 18 14.33 -25.14 -22.16
N GLY A 19 15.33 -25.66 -22.87
CA GLY A 19 15.59 -25.29 -24.27
C GLY A 19 17.04 -24.91 -24.55
N TYR A 20 17.80 -25.90 -25.01
CA TYR A 20 19.19 -25.86 -25.46
C TYR A 20 19.42 -24.82 -26.58
N ALA A 21 20.47 -24.01 -26.46
CA ALA A 21 21.22 -23.49 -27.62
C ALA A 21 22.63 -23.13 -27.17
N TYR A 22 23.50 -24.14 -27.15
CA TYR A 22 24.94 -23.94 -27.09
C TYR A 22 25.39 -23.44 -28.47
N SER A 23 25.63 -22.13 -28.62
CA SER A 23 26.31 -21.60 -29.81
C SER A 23 27.11 -20.31 -29.51
N ASN A 24 28.32 -20.25 -30.06
CA ASN A 24 29.32 -19.18 -30.11
C ASN A 24 29.50 -18.28 -28.87
N HIS A 25 30.58 -18.55 -28.11
CA HIS A 25 31.08 -17.73 -26.99
C HIS A 25 31.18 -16.21 -27.28
N HIS A 26 31.44 -15.81 -28.55
CA HIS A 26 31.50 -14.40 -28.93
C HIS A 26 30.13 -13.74 -29.11
N ALA A 27 29.13 -14.48 -29.59
CA ALA A 27 27.77 -13.97 -29.75
C ALA A 27 27.11 -13.75 -28.38
N THR A 28 27.28 -14.72 -27.47
CA THR A 28 26.74 -14.66 -26.10
C THR A 28 27.39 -13.54 -25.27
N ALA A 29 28.68 -13.26 -25.46
CA ALA A 29 29.37 -12.16 -24.79
C ALA A 29 28.87 -10.77 -25.26
N LYS A 30 28.67 -10.58 -26.56
CA LYS A 30 28.14 -9.32 -27.12
C LYS A 30 26.70 -9.06 -26.68
N GLU A 31 25.86 -10.09 -26.70
CA GLU A 31 24.47 -10.00 -26.24
C GLU A 31 24.37 -9.75 -24.73
N TYR A 32 25.25 -10.35 -23.93
CA TYR A 32 25.38 -10.04 -22.50
C TYR A 32 25.72 -8.56 -22.28
N GLN A 33 26.73 -8.04 -22.97
CA GLN A 33 27.15 -6.65 -22.85
C GLN A 33 26.04 -5.68 -23.28
N ALA A 34 25.35 -5.99 -24.38
CA ALA A 34 24.20 -5.21 -24.84
C ALA A 34 23.06 -5.21 -23.82
N ALA A 35 22.70 -6.37 -23.26
CA ALA A 35 21.70 -6.47 -22.21
C ALA A 35 22.09 -5.66 -20.95
N MET A 36 23.33 -5.76 -20.50
CA MET A 36 23.83 -4.96 -19.36
C MET A 36 23.81 -3.46 -19.65
N ALA A 37 24.18 -3.04 -20.86
CA ALA A 37 24.15 -1.63 -21.28
C ALA A 37 22.71 -1.10 -21.37
N ASN A 38 21.80 -1.87 -21.96
CA ASN A 38 20.38 -1.52 -22.06
C ASN A 38 19.73 -1.43 -20.68
N GLY A 39 20.03 -2.36 -19.76
CA GLY A 39 19.55 -2.31 -18.38
C GLY A 39 20.01 -1.05 -17.65
N ARG A 40 21.29 -0.65 -17.82
CA ARG A 40 21.82 0.60 -17.25
C ARG A 40 21.16 1.83 -17.86
N THR A 41 20.89 1.83 -19.16
CA THR A 41 20.19 2.92 -19.86
C THR A 41 18.74 3.03 -19.39
N ALA A 42 18.04 1.91 -19.25
CA ALA A 42 16.69 1.85 -18.69
C ALA A 42 16.63 2.38 -17.25
N ILE A 43 17.63 2.06 -16.39
CA ILE A 43 17.75 2.69 -15.06
C ILE A 43 17.84 4.22 -15.18
N LYS A 44 18.70 4.75 -16.06
CA LYS A 44 18.84 6.20 -16.26
C LYS A 44 17.49 6.81 -16.66
N GLY A 45 16.79 6.19 -17.60
CA GLY A 45 15.45 6.56 -18.06
C GLY A 45 14.30 6.26 -17.09
N LYS A 46 14.57 5.72 -15.88
CA LYS A 46 13.57 5.32 -14.88
C LYS A 46 12.62 4.20 -15.34
N HIS A 47 12.96 3.46 -16.38
CA HIS A 47 12.22 2.30 -16.86
C HIS A 47 12.64 1.04 -16.09
N TYR A 48 12.32 0.97 -14.80
CA TYR A 48 12.88 -0.06 -13.90
C TYR A 48 12.45 -1.49 -14.25
N THR A 49 11.19 -1.72 -14.62
CA THR A 49 10.70 -3.04 -15.09
C THR A 49 11.44 -3.50 -16.34
N GLN A 50 11.72 -2.58 -17.26
CA GLN A 50 12.49 -2.88 -18.47
C GLN A 50 13.95 -3.18 -18.12
N ALA A 51 14.54 -2.44 -17.18
CA ALA A 51 15.88 -2.70 -16.68
C ALA A 51 16.02 -4.10 -16.06
N GLU A 52 15.06 -4.54 -15.25
CA GLU A 52 15.03 -5.90 -14.70
C GLU A 52 15.00 -6.96 -15.79
N SER A 53 14.16 -6.80 -16.81
CA SER A 53 14.11 -7.71 -17.96
C SER A 53 15.46 -7.80 -18.68
N TYR A 54 16.13 -6.66 -18.89
CA TYR A 54 17.46 -6.65 -19.48
C TYR A 54 18.50 -7.37 -18.60
N PHE A 55 18.50 -7.19 -17.28
CA PHE A 55 19.45 -7.90 -16.40
C PHE A 55 19.14 -9.40 -16.29
N GLN A 56 17.86 -9.80 -16.31
CA GLN A 56 17.47 -11.20 -16.42
C GLN A 56 17.97 -11.82 -17.73
N ASN A 57 17.84 -11.10 -18.85
CA ASN A 57 18.36 -11.56 -20.13
C ASN A 57 19.90 -11.66 -20.11
N ALA A 58 20.60 -10.76 -19.43
CA ALA A 58 22.05 -10.89 -19.21
C ALA A 58 22.39 -12.18 -18.44
N LEU A 59 21.65 -12.51 -17.37
CA LEU A 59 21.83 -13.75 -16.61
C LEU A 59 21.50 -15.02 -17.41
N LYS A 60 20.57 -14.95 -18.38
CA LYS A 60 20.33 -16.07 -19.31
C LYS A 60 21.52 -16.34 -20.23
N ARG A 61 22.31 -15.30 -20.57
CA ARG A 61 23.50 -15.44 -21.43
C ARG A 61 24.77 -15.77 -20.65
N LYS A 62 24.86 -15.30 -19.41
CA LYS A 62 25.95 -15.59 -18.48
C LYS A 62 25.38 -15.94 -17.11
N LEU A 63 25.10 -17.23 -16.93
CA LEU A 63 24.55 -17.73 -15.67
C LEU A 63 25.48 -17.40 -14.50
N ASN A 64 24.89 -17.07 -13.36
CA ASN A 64 25.59 -16.76 -12.11
C ASN A 64 26.58 -15.58 -12.20
N ASP A 65 26.45 -14.68 -13.18
CA ASP A 65 27.28 -13.47 -13.20
C ASP A 65 26.95 -12.56 -11.99
N PRO A 66 27.92 -12.31 -11.10
CA PRO A 66 27.66 -11.56 -9.86
C PRO A 66 27.31 -10.09 -10.12
N THR A 67 27.77 -9.52 -11.24
CA THR A 67 27.46 -8.13 -11.58
C THR A 67 26.03 -8.01 -12.07
N ALA A 68 25.61 -8.84 -13.03
CA ALA A 68 24.24 -8.87 -13.53
C ALA A 68 23.24 -9.18 -12.41
N GLN A 69 23.57 -10.13 -11.52
CA GLN A 69 22.75 -10.43 -10.35
C GLN A 69 22.64 -9.24 -9.39
N THR A 70 23.75 -8.53 -9.12
CA THR A 70 23.74 -7.34 -8.28
C THR A 70 22.84 -6.24 -8.87
N TYR A 71 22.95 -5.99 -10.17
CA TYR A 71 22.11 -4.99 -10.85
C TYR A 71 20.63 -5.37 -10.85
N LEU A 72 20.30 -6.65 -11.08
CA LEU A 72 18.93 -7.14 -11.01
C LEU A 72 18.34 -6.96 -9.61
N THR A 73 19.00 -7.53 -8.60
CA THR A 73 18.54 -7.48 -7.20
C THR A 73 18.43 -6.04 -6.70
N GLN A 74 19.39 -5.18 -7.03
CA GLN A 74 19.35 -3.77 -6.66
C GLN A 74 18.15 -3.04 -7.30
N THR A 75 17.88 -3.30 -8.58
CA THR A 75 16.74 -2.69 -9.30
C THR A 75 15.42 -3.14 -8.70
N GLN A 76 15.25 -4.44 -8.46
CA GLN A 76 14.06 -5.01 -7.83
C GLN A 76 13.79 -4.40 -6.46
N ARG A 77 14.82 -4.26 -5.61
CA ARG A 77 14.69 -3.62 -4.29
C ARG A 77 14.31 -2.15 -4.40
N PHE A 78 14.83 -1.44 -5.40
CA PHE A 78 14.44 -0.05 -5.62
C PHE A 78 12.95 0.04 -6.02
N VAL A 79 12.49 -0.83 -6.91
CA VAL A 79 11.06 -0.93 -7.26
C VAL A 79 10.19 -1.29 -6.05
N SER A 80 10.62 -2.23 -5.20
CA SER A 80 9.93 -2.52 -3.94
C SER A 80 9.83 -1.30 -3.01
N ALA A 81 10.86 -0.44 -2.99
CA ALA A 81 10.84 0.80 -2.21
C ALA A 81 9.81 1.80 -2.76
N GLU A 82 9.80 2.03 -4.07
CA GLU A 82 8.82 2.92 -4.74
C GLU A 82 7.38 2.41 -4.52
N ASN A 83 7.13 1.11 -4.70
CA ASN A 83 5.82 0.51 -4.44
C ASN A 83 5.40 0.66 -2.98
N SER A 84 6.34 0.54 -2.04
CA SER A 84 6.07 0.75 -0.60
C SER A 84 5.76 2.22 -0.30
N MET A 85 6.38 3.16 -1.01
CA MET A 85 6.06 4.59 -0.90
C MET A 85 4.64 4.89 -1.36
N GLU A 86 4.24 4.36 -2.51
CA GLU A 86 2.89 4.50 -3.05
C GLU A 86 1.84 3.88 -2.11
N ALA A 87 2.15 2.71 -1.55
CA ALA A 87 1.33 2.03 -0.55
C ALA A 87 1.41 2.65 0.86
N ARG A 88 2.11 3.79 1.04
CA ARG A 88 2.31 4.47 2.33
C ARG A 88 2.92 3.59 3.43
N LYS A 89 3.59 2.50 3.05
CA LYS A 89 4.35 1.59 3.92
C LYS A 89 5.76 2.16 4.14
N PHE A 90 5.81 3.34 4.76
CA PHE A 90 7.04 4.15 4.82
C PHE A 90 8.21 3.45 5.52
N THR A 91 7.96 2.63 6.54
CA THR A 91 9.02 1.84 7.18
C THR A 91 9.64 0.82 6.21
N SER A 92 8.82 0.09 5.46
CA SER A 92 9.31 -0.86 4.44
C SER A 92 10.04 -0.13 3.31
N ALA A 93 9.53 1.02 2.88
CA ALA A 93 10.22 1.87 1.89
C ALA A 93 11.61 2.31 2.40
N GLU A 94 11.71 2.74 3.66
CA GLU A 94 12.97 3.15 4.29
C GLU A 94 14.00 2.01 4.25
N GLU A 95 13.61 0.81 4.66
CA GLU A 95 14.48 -0.38 4.66
C GLU A 95 14.94 -0.77 3.25
N HIS A 96 14.04 -0.73 2.27
CA HIS A 96 14.37 -1.04 0.89
C HIS A 96 15.34 0.01 0.30
N TYR A 97 15.08 1.31 0.48
CA TYR A 97 16.00 2.35 0.04
C TYR A 97 17.35 2.28 0.76
N GLN A 98 17.37 1.94 2.05
CA GLN A 98 18.61 1.70 2.79
C GLN A 98 19.40 0.55 2.15
N THR A 99 18.75 -0.56 1.82
CA THR A 99 19.49 -1.65 1.18
C THR A 99 20.07 -1.24 -0.18
N VAL A 100 19.30 -0.49 -0.98
CA VAL A 100 19.76 -0.03 -2.30
C VAL A 100 20.92 0.97 -2.20
N LYS A 101 20.89 1.90 -1.23
CA LYS A 101 21.98 2.88 -1.03
C LYS A 101 23.26 2.18 -0.55
N ASP A 102 23.13 1.12 0.24
CA ASP A 102 24.27 0.41 0.82
C ASP A 102 24.87 -0.62 -0.15
N THR A 103 24.16 -0.93 -1.25
CA THR A 103 24.60 -1.87 -2.29
C THR A 103 25.92 -1.41 -2.93
N LYS A 104 26.92 -2.30 -2.92
CA LYS A 104 28.23 -2.10 -3.57
C LYS A 104 28.26 -2.81 -4.92
N LYS A 105 29.15 -2.37 -5.82
CA LYS A 105 29.34 -2.95 -7.16
C LYS A 105 28.07 -2.97 -8.04
N GLY A 106 27.07 -2.14 -7.71
CA GLY A 106 25.83 -1.98 -8.47
C GLY A 106 25.76 -0.68 -9.26
N SER A 107 24.54 -0.26 -9.59
CA SER A 107 24.24 1.02 -10.23
C SER A 107 24.46 2.20 -9.27
N LYS A 108 25.41 3.08 -9.59
CA LYS A 108 25.62 4.35 -8.87
C LYS A 108 24.41 5.28 -8.96
N VAL A 109 23.65 5.21 -10.05
CA VAL A 109 22.43 6.00 -10.24
C VAL A 109 21.36 5.58 -9.22
N LEU A 110 21.17 4.27 -9.03
CA LEU A 110 20.22 3.77 -8.02
C LEU A 110 20.70 4.08 -6.60
N VAL A 111 22.00 3.96 -6.31
CA VAL A 111 22.56 4.36 -5.00
C VAL A 111 22.26 5.82 -4.71
N SER A 112 22.51 6.72 -5.66
CA SER A 112 22.27 8.16 -5.49
C SER A 112 20.78 8.45 -5.26
N ARG A 113 19.89 7.91 -6.10
CA ARG A 113 18.43 8.07 -5.95
C ARG A 113 17.93 7.51 -4.62
N ALA A 114 18.35 6.30 -4.25
CA ALA A 114 17.97 5.67 -2.99
C ALA A 114 18.51 6.43 -1.78
N THR A 115 19.67 7.08 -1.87
CA THR A 115 20.19 7.93 -0.80
C THR A 115 19.28 9.13 -0.55
N SER A 116 18.84 9.82 -1.62
CA SER A 116 17.90 10.94 -1.51
C SER A 116 16.55 10.50 -0.96
N GLN A 117 16.00 9.42 -1.52
CA GLN A 117 14.71 8.87 -1.07
C GLN A 117 14.78 8.38 0.38
N TYR A 118 15.84 7.67 0.78
CA TYR A 118 16.04 7.23 2.16
C TYR A 118 15.97 8.39 3.16
N LYS A 119 16.64 9.52 2.86
CA LYS A 119 16.59 10.71 3.73
C LYS A 119 15.18 11.27 3.86
N LEU A 120 14.46 11.36 2.74
CA LEU A 120 13.08 11.82 2.73
C LEU A 120 12.19 10.90 3.56
N VAL A 121 12.23 9.59 3.29
CA VAL A 121 11.37 8.60 3.95
C VAL A 121 11.66 8.48 5.43
N LYS A 122 12.93 8.56 5.84
CA LYS A 122 13.32 8.58 7.25
C LYS A 122 12.65 9.74 8.00
N GLY A 123 12.58 10.93 7.39
CA GLY A 123 11.84 12.07 7.93
C GLY A 123 10.33 11.79 8.00
N VAL A 124 9.77 11.15 6.96
CA VAL A 124 8.36 10.77 6.94
C VAL A 124 8.03 9.79 8.07
N VAL A 125 8.82 8.74 8.25
CA VAL A 125 8.65 7.73 9.31
C VAL A 125 8.71 8.36 10.70
N ALA A 126 9.67 9.25 10.94
CA ALA A 126 9.79 9.97 12.21
C ALA A 126 8.54 10.81 12.52
N ASN A 127 8.05 11.57 11.53
CA ASN A 127 6.82 12.37 11.68
C ASN A 127 5.58 11.48 11.86
N VAL A 128 5.45 10.37 11.12
CA VAL A 128 4.34 9.40 11.31
C VAL A 128 4.29 8.93 12.76
N LYS A 129 5.45 8.59 13.35
CA LYS A 129 5.51 8.16 14.74
C LYS A 129 5.02 9.26 15.69
N GLN A 130 5.51 10.48 15.53
CA GLN A 130 5.10 11.62 16.35
C GLN A 130 3.60 11.92 16.22
N PHE A 131 3.09 11.99 14.98
CA PHE A 131 1.67 12.28 14.73
C PHE A 131 0.76 11.19 15.27
N LYS A 132 1.14 9.91 15.14
CA LYS A 132 0.39 8.81 15.75
C LYS A 132 0.35 8.92 17.28
N THR A 133 1.45 9.31 17.93
CA THR A 133 1.47 9.51 19.39
C THR A 133 0.48 10.59 19.82
N ILE A 134 0.46 11.75 19.16
CA ILE A 134 -0.47 12.85 19.48
C ILE A 134 -1.91 12.43 19.22
N LEU A 135 -2.17 11.77 18.08
CA LEU A 135 -3.50 11.27 17.75
C LEU A 135 -4.00 10.22 18.77
N SER A 136 -3.15 9.29 19.20
CA SER A 136 -3.51 8.31 20.23
C SER A 136 -3.78 8.96 21.59
N LYS A 137 -3.05 10.01 21.96
CA LYS A 137 -3.34 10.82 23.15
C LYS A 137 -4.73 11.46 23.06
N ALA A 138 -5.03 12.14 21.95
CA ALA A 138 -6.35 12.74 21.72
C ALA A 138 -7.48 11.69 21.75
N GLN A 139 -7.26 10.50 21.19
CA GLN A 139 -8.21 9.39 21.27
C GLN A 139 -8.43 8.91 22.70
N GLY A 140 -7.39 8.89 23.54
CA GLY A 140 -7.51 8.59 24.97
C GLY A 140 -8.35 9.63 25.71
N GLU A 141 -8.13 10.92 25.43
CA GLU A 141 -8.88 12.03 26.01
C GLU A 141 -10.36 11.99 25.58
N ASN A 142 -10.66 11.69 24.32
CA ASN A 142 -12.02 11.46 23.83
C ASN A 142 -12.72 10.31 24.57
N LYS A 143 -12.04 9.17 24.75
CA LYS A 143 -12.59 8.01 25.50
C LYS A 143 -12.85 8.32 26.97
N ALA A 144 -12.07 9.23 27.56
CA ALA A 144 -12.28 9.74 28.90
C ALA A 144 -13.34 10.86 28.96
N LEU A 145 -14.08 11.12 27.87
CA LEU A 145 -15.07 12.20 27.72
C LEU A 145 -14.48 13.62 27.86
N ASN A 146 -13.15 13.75 27.84
CA ASN A 146 -12.44 15.02 27.89
C ASN A 146 -12.33 15.65 26.49
N TYR A 147 -13.47 15.93 25.87
CA TYR A 147 -13.54 16.36 24.47
C TYR A 147 -12.84 17.69 24.20
N GLY A 148 -12.87 18.64 25.15
CA GLY A 148 -12.17 19.93 25.02
C GLY A 148 -10.65 19.73 24.96
N GLN A 149 -10.12 18.93 25.89
CA GLN A 149 -8.70 18.58 25.92
C GLN A 149 -8.27 17.80 24.67
N SER A 150 -9.11 16.85 24.22
CA SER A 150 -8.89 16.11 22.98
C SER A 150 -8.78 17.03 21.77
N ASN A 151 -9.63 18.05 21.67
CA ASN A 151 -9.53 19.06 20.60
C ASN A 151 -8.26 19.91 20.71
N THR A 152 -7.87 20.34 21.91
CA THR A 152 -6.59 21.06 22.12
C THR A 152 -5.40 20.21 21.66
N THR A 153 -5.38 18.92 21.99
CA THR A 153 -4.34 17.99 21.51
C THR A 153 -4.37 17.82 19.99
N LEU A 154 -5.56 17.82 19.36
CA LEU A 154 -5.69 17.76 17.90
C LEU A 154 -5.22 19.05 17.20
N ASP A 155 -5.32 20.21 17.84
CA ASP A 155 -4.82 21.48 17.29
C ASP A 155 -3.30 21.45 17.14
N GLU A 156 -2.56 20.73 18.00
CA GLU A 156 -1.12 20.50 17.82
C GLU A 156 -0.80 19.84 16.47
N LEU A 157 -1.66 18.91 16.01
CA LEU A 157 -1.53 18.29 14.69
C LEU A 157 -1.91 19.25 13.57
N PHE A 158 -3.05 19.94 13.68
CA PHE A 158 -3.54 20.81 12.61
C PHE A 158 -2.73 22.09 12.41
N ASN A 159 -2.03 22.56 13.44
CA ASN A 159 -1.12 23.69 13.37
C ASN A 159 0.27 23.32 12.81
N ASN A 160 0.55 22.02 12.61
CA ASN A 160 1.78 21.57 12.00
C ASN A 160 1.63 21.45 10.48
N ASP A 161 2.29 22.34 9.73
CA ASP A 161 2.22 22.34 8.25
C ASP A 161 2.63 21.01 7.62
N LYS A 162 3.57 20.29 8.24
CA LYS A 162 3.99 18.98 7.73
C LYS A 162 2.85 17.98 7.80
N PHE A 163 1.98 18.05 8.80
CA PHE A 163 0.83 17.14 8.96
C PHE A 163 -0.17 17.24 7.79
N ARG A 164 -0.20 18.38 7.10
CA ARG A 164 -1.06 18.62 5.92
C ARG A 164 -0.50 18.01 4.64
N GLN A 165 0.74 17.54 4.64
CA GLN A 165 1.34 16.92 3.47
C GLN A 165 0.66 15.59 3.12
N THR A 166 0.62 15.28 1.83
CA THR A 166 -0.06 14.10 1.26
C THR A 166 0.36 12.79 1.94
N TYR A 167 1.62 12.66 2.39
CA TYR A 167 2.13 11.49 3.11
C TYR A 167 1.30 11.12 4.34
N TYR A 168 0.71 12.10 5.02
CA TYR A 168 0.01 11.91 6.29
C TYR A 168 -1.52 11.99 6.15
N LYS A 169 -2.05 12.04 4.92
CA LYS A 169 -3.49 12.18 4.65
C LYS A 169 -4.37 11.27 5.52
N ASP A 170 -4.01 9.98 5.66
CA ASP A 170 -4.85 9.05 6.44
C ASP A 170 -4.88 9.40 7.93
N LEU A 171 -3.79 9.93 8.48
CA LEU A 171 -3.75 10.43 9.86
C LEU A 171 -4.51 11.75 9.99
N TYR A 172 -4.43 12.62 8.98
CA TYR A 172 -5.18 13.86 8.90
C TYR A 172 -6.69 13.61 8.91
N ASP A 173 -7.16 12.67 8.10
CA ASP A 173 -8.58 12.29 8.03
C ASP A 173 -9.05 11.69 9.36
N GLN A 174 -8.23 10.86 10.02
CA GLN A 174 -8.53 10.32 11.35
C GLN A 174 -8.63 11.44 12.42
N ALA A 175 -7.71 12.41 12.40
CA ALA A 175 -7.75 13.55 13.29
C ALA A 175 -9.02 14.39 13.06
N LEU A 176 -9.41 14.61 11.80
CA LEU A 176 -10.61 15.38 11.45
C LEU A 176 -11.89 14.66 11.92
N ALA A 177 -11.97 13.34 11.72
CA ALA A 177 -13.08 12.53 12.19
C ALA A 177 -13.19 12.57 13.72
N LEU A 178 -12.06 12.48 14.44
CA LEU A 178 -12.05 12.57 15.90
C LEU A 178 -12.52 13.94 16.39
N ARG A 179 -12.06 15.03 15.76
CA ARG A 179 -12.53 16.39 16.10
C ARG A 179 -14.04 16.53 15.90
N LYS A 180 -14.58 15.97 14.81
CA LYS A 180 -16.03 15.95 14.56
C LYS A 180 -16.77 15.18 15.66
N ALA A 181 -16.25 14.03 16.09
CA ALA A 181 -16.82 13.24 17.18
C ALA A 181 -16.76 13.97 18.53
N ASN A 182 -15.64 14.63 18.85
CA ASN A 182 -15.49 15.46 20.05
C ASN A 182 -16.52 16.58 20.10
N ASN A 183 -16.69 17.31 18.99
CA ASN A 183 -17.64 18.43 18.92
C ASN A 183 -19.08 17.95 19.12
N ALA A 184 -19.45 16.81 18.52
CA ALA A 184 -20.75 16.19 18.75
C ALA A 184 -20.92 15.79 20.23
N GLY A 185 -19.90 15.19 20.85
CA GLY A 185 -19.89 14.84 22.26
C GLY A 185 -20.07 16.04 23.20
N GLN A 186 -19.44 17.18 22.88
CA GLN A 186 -19.62 18.43 23.62
C GLN A 186 -21.04 18.98 23.50
N THR A 187 -21.62 19.00 22.30
CA THR A 187 -23.01 19.45 22.10
C THR A 187 -23.99 18.58 22.88
N SER A 188 -23.80 17.26 22.88
CA SER A 188 -24.63 16.33 23.66
C SER A 188 -24.46 16.52 25.18
N SER A 189 -23.25 16.78 25.69
CA SER A 189 -23.04 17.06 27.12
C SER A 189 -23.65 18.39 27.55
N VAL A 190 -23.63 19.41 26.68
CA VAL A 190 -24.26 20.71 26.94
C VAL A 190 -25.78 20.58 26.95
N THR A 191 -26.34 19.76 26.05
CA THR A 191 -27.78 19.49 26.01
C THR A 191 -28.25 18.72 27.24
N ALA A 192 -27.50 17.70 27.69
CA ALA A 192 -27.82 16.97 28.92
C ALA A 192 -27.72 17.84 30.20
N ALA A 193 -26.77 18.77 30.26
CA ALA A 193 -26.66 19.73 31.36
C ALA A 193 -27.78 20.80 31.34
N ALA A 194 -28.27 21.18 30.15
CA ALA A 194 -29.45 22.05 30.01
C ALA A 194 -30.76 21.33 30.38
N SER A 195 -30.84 20.01 30.13
CA SER A 195 -31.99 19.18 30.53
C SER A 195 -32.09 18.92 32.04
N SER A 196 -31.02 19.10 32.82
CA SER A 196 -31.13 19.10 34.29
C SER A 196 -31.84 20.34 34.87
N THR A 197 -32.34 21.26 34.03
CA THR A 197 -33.13 22.42 34.46
C THR A 197 -34.53 22.48 33.86
N SER A 198 -34.96 21.50 33.04
CA SER A 198 -36.36 21.46 32.59
C SER A 198 -36.82 20.06 32.22
N SER A 199 -37.92 19.66 32.85
CA SER A 199 -38.58 18.37 32.73
C SER A 199 -39.27 18.15 31.38
N SER A 200 -39.25 16.87 30.96
CA SER A 200 -40.18 16.13 30.08
C SER A 200 -40.29 16.52 28.59
N SER A 201 -39.84 15.63 27.71
CA SER A 201 -40.71 14.74 26.91
C SER A 201 -39.88 13.86 25.95
N ASP A 202 -40.32 12.61 25.82
CA ASP A 202 -39.70 11.54 25.05
C ASP A 202 -39.71 11.79 23.54
N THR A 203 -38.63 11.37 22.85
CA THR A 203 -38.77 10.75 21.52
C THR A 203 -37.56 9.88 21.20
N SER A 204 -37.81 8.59 21.13
CA SER A 204 -36.87 7.53 20.79
C SER A 204 -36.45 7.59 19.33
N SER A 205 -35.14 7.59 19.05
CA SER A 205 -34.62 7.21 17.74
C SER A 205 -33.38 6.34 17.91
N SER A 206 -33.58 5.05 17.69
CA SER A 206 -32.60 3.98 17.80
C SER A 206 -31.52 4.10 16.72
N SER A 207 -30.33 4.58 17.09
CA SER A 207 -29.10 4.37 16.30
C SER A 207 -28.41 3.11 16.83
N ALA A 208 -28.49 2.02 16.06
CA ALA A 208 -27.95 0.71 16.42
C ALA A 208 -26.48 0.79 16.84
N SER A 209 -26.22 0.50 18.13
CA SER A 209 -24.88 0.33 18.68
C SER A 209 -24.37 -1.07 18.39
N LEU A 210 -23.10 -1.18 18.00
CA LEU A 210 -22.43 -2.46 17.80
C LEU A 210 -22.50 -3.33 19.08
N THR A 211 -22.77 -4.61 18.89
CA THR A 211 -22.80 -5.61 19.95
C THR A 211 -21.40 -5.79 20.56
N PRO A 212 -21.31 -6.28 21.81
CA PRO A 212 -20.02 -6.54 22.47
C PRO A 212 -19.11 -7.51 21.68
N ALA A 213 -19.69 -8.41 20.89
CA ALA A 213 -18.96 -9.31 19.99
C ALA A 213 -18.31 -8.55 18.81
N GLU A 214 -19.05 -7.65 18.17
CA GLU A 214 -18.55 -6.79 17.09
C GLU A 214 -17.45 -5.83 17.58
N GLN A 215 -17.58 -5.32 18.81
CA GLN A 215 -16.60 -4.44 19.42
C GLN A 215 -15.30 -5.19 19.79
N SER A 216 -15.39 -6.49 20.05
CA SER A 216 -14.22 -7.36 20.31
C SER A 216 -13.53 -7.78 19.01
N ALA A 217 -14.31 -8.04 17.96
CA ALA A 217 -13.79 -8.27 16.61
C ALA A 217 -13.04 -7.04 16.06
N ALA A 218 -13.58 -5.83 16.27
CA ALA A 218 -12.93 -4.57 15.89
C ALA A 218 -11.63 -4.29 16.66
N LYS A 219 -11.53 -4.71 17.93
CA LYS A 219 -10.31 -4.59 18.74
C LYS A 219 -9.22 -5.61 18.37
N ASN A 220 -9.60 -6.79 17.88
CA ASN A 220 -8.68 -7.85 17.44
C ASN A 220 -8.23 -7.69 15.98
N TYR A 221 -8.82 -6.76 15.22
CA TYR A 221 -8.38 -6.42 13.88
C TYR A 221 -7.01 -5.73 13.90
N LYS A 222 -5.97 -6.45 13.48
CA LYS A 222 -4.58 -5.97 13.28
C LYS A 222 -4.27 -5.64 11.81
N GLY A 223 -5.28 -5.53 10.96
CA GLY A 223 -5.14 -5.05 9.59
C GLY A 223 -5.14 -3.51 9.55
N SER A 224 -4.31 -2.91 8.71
CA SER A 224 -4.53 -1.52 8.31
C SER A 224 -5.78 -1.50 7.43
N ASN A 225 -6.79 -0.72 7.80
CA ASN A 225 -8.03 -0.58 7.03
C ASN A 225 -7.73 -0.47 5.53
N GLU A 226 -8.19 -1.48 4.82
CA GLU A 226 -7.93 -1.86 3.44
C GLU A 226 -8.69 -0.97 2.44
N TYR A 227 -8.50 0.36 2.54
CA TYR A 227 -9.24 1.33 1.71
C TYR A 227 -8.38 2.39 1.02
N THR A 228 -7.07 2.18 0.89
CA THR A 228 -6.28 2.93 -0.10
C THR A 228 -6.07 2.05 -1.33
N VAL A 229 -7.09 2.03 -2.19
CA VAL A 229 -7.01 1.42 -3.50
C VAL A 229 -5.92 2.14 -4.30
N THR A 230 -4.86 1.43 -4.68
CA THR A 230 -3.76 2.00 -5.45
C THR A 230 -4.24 2.41 -6.85
N GLN A 231 -3.54 3.35 -7.51
CA GLN A 231 -3.91 3.80 -8.87
C GLN A 231 -3.99 2.61 -9.86
N SER A 232 -3.10 1.61 -9.72
CA SER A 232 -3.13 0.39 -10.54
C SER A 232 -4.32 -0.53 -10.26
N GLN A 233 -4.95 -0.41 -9.09
CA GLN A 233 -6.17 -1.15 -8.72
C GLN A 233 -7.45 -0.41 -9.13
N LYS A 234 -7.37 0.90 -9.42
CA LYS A 234 -8.48 1.69 -9.98
C LYS A 234 -8.56 1.60 -11.49
N GLU A 235 -7.57 1.01 -12.17
CA GLU A 235 -7.48 1.03 -13.62
C GLU A 235 -7.62 -0.36 -14.24
N LEU A 236 -8.38 -0.45 -15.33
CA LEU A 236 -8.42 -1.60 -16.23
C LEU A 236 -7.78 -1.18 -17.55
N ASN A 237 -6.67 -1.80 -17.93
CA ASN A 237 -5.91 -1.45 -19.15
C ASN A 237 -5.49 0.04 -19.22
N GLY A 238 -5.11 0.64 -18.08
CA GLY A 238 -4.68 2.05 -18.02
C GLY A 238 -5.82 3.07 -18.08
N LYS A 239 -7.09 2.64 -17.92
CA LYS A 239 -8.25 3.52 -17.78
C LYS A 239 -8.93 3.33 -16.44
N THR A 240 -9.30 4.40 -15.77
CA THR A 240 -10.00 4.37 -14.48
C THR A 240 -11.36 3.67 -14.60
N ILE A 241 -11.61 2.70 -13.73
CA ILE A 241 -12.89 2.02 -13.55
C ILE A 241 -13.82 2.98 -12.79
N THR A 242 -14.90 3.38 -13.44
CA THR A 242 -15.91 4.30 -12.90
C THR A 242 -16.92 3.60 -11.99
N ASP A 243 -17.61 4.35 -11.14
CA ASP A 243 -18.65 3.82 -10.25
C ASP A 243 -19.80 3.16 -11.04
N ALA A 244 -20.12 3.68 -12.23
CA ALA A 244 -21.10 3.07 -13.13
C ALA A 244 -20.66 1.68 -13.63
N GLN A 245 -19.36 1.49 -13.89
CA GLN A 245 -18.82 0.18 -14.28
C GLN A 245 -18.80 -0.80 -13.11
N ILE A 246 -18.59 -0.32 -11.89
CA ILE A 246 -18.69 -1.14 -10.67
C ILE A 246 -20.15 -1.60 -10.46
N ALA A 247 -21.12 -0.71 -10.61
CA ALA A 247 -22.54 -1.06 -10.51
C ALA A 247 -22.95 -2.11 -11.57
N SER A 248 -22.50 -1.95 -12.82
CA SER A 248 -22.76 -2.93 -13.89
C SER A 248 -22.06 -4.27 -13.63
N ALA A 249 -20.85 -4.25 -13.08
CA ALA A 249 -20.13 -5.47 -12.70
C ALA A 249 -20.84 -6.23 -11.57
N ARG A 250 -21.39 -5.52 -10.57
CA ARG A 250 -22.20 -6.11 -9.49
C ARG A 250 -23.44 -6.83 -10.04
N GLN A 251 -24.18 -6.18 -10.94
CA GLN A 251 -25.31 -6.81 -11.62
C GLN A 251 -24.90 -8.08 -12.39
N THR A 252 -23.75 -8.03 -13.07
CA THR A 252 -23.21 -9.19 -13.81
C THR A 252 -22.81 -10.34 -12.89
N ILE A 253 -22.22 -10.04 -11.74
CA ILE A 253 -21.82 -11.03 -10.72
C ILE A 253 -23.08 -11.68 -10.10
N ASN A 254 -24.08 -10.87 -9.71
CA ASN A 254 -25.34 -11.38 -9.16
C ASN A 254 -26.09 -12.26 -10.18
N ALA A 255 -26.19 -11.82 -11.43
CA ALA A 255 -26.83 -12.60 -12.50
C ALA A 255 -26.10 -13.92 -12.82
N ALA A 256 -24.78 -13.98 -12.60
CA ALA A 256 -23.99 -15.19 -12.76
C ALA A 256 -24.05 -16.15 -11.55
N GLY A 257 -24.80 -15.77 -10.50
CA GLY A 257 -25.00 -16.55 -9.28
C GLY A 257 -23.96 -16.31 -8.18
N GLY A 258 -23.16 -15.24 -8.27
CA GLY A 258 -22.27 -14.81 -7.18
C GLY A 258 -22.96 -13.82 -6.24
N GLN A 259 -22.41 -13.62 -5.04
CA GLN A 259 -22.97 -12.68 -4.04
C GLN A 259 -22.23 -11.34 -4.05
N SER A 260 -22.56 -10.47 -5.01
CA SER A 260 -21.88 -9.16 -5.09
C SER A 260 -22.20 -8.24 -3.91
N ASP A 261 -23.34 -8.42 -3.23
CA ASP A 261 -23.72 -7.60 -2.08
C ASP A 261 -22.83 -7.85 -0.86
N ALA A 262 -22.15 -9.00 -0.81
CA ALA A 262 -21.12 -9.31 0.18
C ALA A 262 -19.72 -8.79 -0.22
N MET A 263 -19.56 -8.23 -1.42
CA MET A 263 -18.30 -7.76 -1.97
C MET A 263 -18.14 -6.24 -1.81
N SER A 264 -16.97 -5.79 -1.38
CA SER A 264 -16.62 -4.36 -1.43
C SER A 264 -16.40 -3.88 -2.88
N ASP A 265 -16.45 -2.57 -3.12
CA ASP A 265 -16.12 -2.00 -4.45
C ASP A 265 -14.72 -2.39 -4.92
N GLN A 266 -13.83 -2.65 -3.95
CA GLN A 266 -12.49 -3.11 -4.25
C GLN A 266 -12.47 -4.55 -4.74
N ASP A 267 -13.25 -5.43 -4.12
CA ASP A 267 -13.37 -6.83 -4.54
C ASP A 267 -13.97 -6.92 -5.95
N VAL A 268 -14.94 -6.05 -6.25
CA VAL A 268 -15.52 -5.95 -7.60
C VAL A 268 -14.48 -5.49 -8.62
N ARG A 269 -13.65 -4.48 -8.30
CA ARG A 269 -12.54 -4.06 -9.17
C ARG A 269 -11.51 -5.18 -9.38
N VAL A 270 -11.12 -5.87 -8.33
CA VAL A 270 -10.18 -7.01 -8.40
C VAL A 270 -10.75 -8.14 -9.25
N ALA A 271 -12.05 -8.43 -9.15
CA ALA A 271 -12.71 -9.42 -9.99
C ALA A 271 -12.68 -9.02 -11.47
N MET A 272 -12.99 -7.76 -11.80
CA MET A 272 -12.90 -7.23 -13.17
C MET A 272 -11.47 -7.31 -13.74
N GLN A 273 -10.47 -6.92 -12.95
CA GLN A 273 -9.05 -6.97 -13.34
C GLN A 273 -8.57 -8.40 -13.55
N THR A 274 -8.95 -9.32 -12.67
CA THR A 274 -8.52 -10.73 -12.71
C THR A 274 -9.18 -11.47 -13.86
N ALA A 275 -10.47 -11.22 -14.13
CA ALA A 275 -11.17 -11.73 -15.30
C ALA A 275 -10.46 -11.29 -16.60
N SER A 276 -10.13 -10.00 -16.72
CA SER A 276 -9.40 -9.45 -17.87
C SER A 276 -8.00 -10.08 -18.03
N LYS A 277 -7.22 -10.18 -16.94
CA LYS A 277 -5.89 -10.81 -16.95
C LYS A 277 -5.93 -12.27 -17.38
N LYS A 278 -6.99 -12.99 -17.02
CA LYS A 278 -7.23 -14.39 -17.40
C LYS A 278 -7.89 -14.54 -18.78
N LYS A 279 -8.19 -13.43 -19.48
CA LYS A 279 -8.94 -13.40 -20.74
C LYS A 279 -10.32 -14.09 -20.63
N LEU A 280 -10.96 -13.97 -19.47
CA LEU A 280 -12.30 -14.48 -19.20
C LEU A 280 -13.31 -13.33 -19.13
N SER A 281 -14.55 -13.60 -19.53
CA SER A 281 -15.67 -12.70 -19.21
C SER A 281 -15.92 -12.68 -17.70
N LEU A 282 -16.44 -11.58 -17.18
CA LEU A 282 -16.77 -11.48 -15.74
C LEU A 282 -17.79 -12.55 -15.34
N THR A 283 -18.79 -12.85 -16.18
CA THR A 283 -19.74 -13.94 -15.97
C THR A 283 -19.06 -15.30 -15.81
N LYS A 284 -18.15 -15.68 -16.73
CA LYS A 284 -17.42 -16.96 -16.62
C LYS A 284 -16.49 -16.98 -15.41
N TYR A 285 -15.84 -15.86 -15.13
CA TYR A 285 -15.00 -15.73 -13.94
C TYR A 285 -15.82 -15.93 -12.66
N THR A 286 -16.99 -15.33 -12.57
CA THR A 286 -17.90 -15.48 -11.42
C THR A 286 -18.33 -16.93 -11.25
N GLN A 287 -18.77 -17.60 -12.31
CA GLN A 287 -19.24 -18.98 -12.25
C GLN A 287 -18.16 -19.98 -11.82
N GLN A 288 -16.89 -19.67 -12.09
CA GLN A 288 -15.77 -20.56 -11.83
C GLN A 288 -15.03 -20.25 -10.52
N TYR A 289 -15.08 -19.01 -10.04
CA TYR A 289 -14.21 -18.54 -8.95
C TYR A 289 -14.90 -17.71 -7.86
N LEU A 290 -16.16 -17.29 -8.03
CA LEU A 290 -16.89 -16.42 -7.07
C LEU A 290 -18.26 -16.97 -6.66
N LYS A 291 -18.49 -18.28 -6.85
CA LYS A 291 -19.63 -19.00 -6.31
C LYS A 291 -19.26 -19.68 -5.00
#